data_AF-A0A0C1KDZ0-F1
#
_entry.id   AF-A0A0C1KDZ0-F1
#
_cell.length_a   1.000
_cell.length_b   1.000
_cell.length_c   1.000
_cell.angle_alpha   90.00
_cell.angle_beta   90.00
_cell.angle_gamma   90.00
#
_symmetry.space_group_name_H-M   'P 1'
#
loop_
_entity.id
_entity.type
_entity.pdbx_description
1 polymer ?
#
loop_
_entity_poly.entity_id
_entity_poly.type
_entity_poly.pdbx_seq_one_letter_code
_entity_poly.pdbx_strand_id
1 'polypeptide(L)' 'MQILLIYSLKADIKECMYIRMKTSKKAKYPTLQVVEGVREGKKVKQRTIAHLGMIKSQQDLQRLKNLADKLI' A
#
# COMPACT_ATOMS: atom_id res chain seq x y z
N MET A 1 -12.10 -2.78 10.61
CA MET A 1 -11.36 -2.56 9.35
C MET A 1 -9.90 -2.55 9.74
N GLN A 2 -9.19 -3.66 9.52
CA GLN A 2 -7.84 -3.87 10.06
C GLN A 2 -6.81 -3.39 9.03
N ILE A 3 -6.06 -2.34 9.36
CA ILE A 3 -4.99 -1.77 8.52
C ILE A 3 -3.68 -2.27 9.11
N LEU A 4 -3.00 -3.19 8.41
CA LEU A 4 -1.65 -3.60 8.74
C LEU A 4 -0.69 -2.60 8.08
N LEU A 5 -0.08 -1.72 8.90
CA LEU A 5 0.99 -0.81 8.46
C LEU A 5 2.27 -1.63 8.30
N ILE A 6 2.86 -1.63 7.10
CA ILE A 6 4.17 -2.25 6.89
C ILE A 6 5.08 -1.19 6.26
N TYR A 7 6.05 -0.75 7.09
CA TYR A 7 7.18 0.17 6.91
C TYR A 7 6.87 1.66 6.63
N SER A 8 7.43 2.50 7.50
CA SER A 8 7.46 3.96 7.44
C SER A 8 8.93 4.39 7.46
N LEU A 9 9.45 4.90 6.35
CA LEU A 9 10.74 5.57 6.32
C LEU A 9 10.52 7.05 6.69
N LYS A 10 11.16 7.45 7.80
CA LYS A 10 11.21 8.84 8.29
C LYS A 10 12.07 9.69 7.35
N ALA A 11 11.48 10.72 6.78
CA ALA A 11 12.07 12.04 6.58
C ALA A 11 10.97 12.96 6.03
N ASP A 12 10.92 14.20 6.52
CA ASP A 12 10.18 15.38 6.05
C ASP A 12 8.91 15.23 5.19
N ILE A 13 7.87 15.98 5.58
CA ILE A 13 6.48 15.93 5.09
C ILE A 13 6.35 16.38 3.62
N LYS A 14 6.90 15.60 2.69
CA LYS A 14 6.72 15.68 1.24
C LYS A 14 6.72 14.24 0.71
N GLU A 15 5.51 13.70 0.58
CA GLU A 15 5.19 12.52 -0.26
C GLU A 15 5.81 11.18 0.16
N CYS A 16 5.33 10.63 1.27
CA CYS A 16 5.62 9.23 1.62
C CYS A 16 4.74 8.30 0.77
N MET A 17 5.31 7.72 -0.29
CA MET A 17 4.76 6.53 -0.93
C MET A 17 5.03 5.30 -0.05
N TYR A 18 4.06 4.42 0.10
CA TYR A 18 4.22 3.16 0.83
C TYR A 18 3.27 2.08 0.27
N ILE A 19 3.55 0.83 0.65
CA ILE A 19 2.78 -0.32 0.23
C ILE A 19 1.70 -0.64 1.27
N ARG A 20 0.47 -0.83 0.80
CA ARG A 20 -0.66 -1.18 1.64
C ARG A 20 -1.34 -2.43 1.12
N MET A 21 -1.73 -3.31 2.04
CA MET A 21 -2.67 -4.38 1.77
C MET A 21 -4.10 -3.90 2.07
N LYS A 22 -4.97 -3.99 1.07
CA LYS A 22 -6.39 -3.64 1.18
C LYS A 22 -7.23 -4.91 1.21
N THR A 23 -8.00 -5.05 2.29
CA THR A 23 -9.02 -6.08 2.46
C THR A 23 -10.40 -5.43 2.43
N SER A 24 -11.38 -6.12 1.87
CA SER A 24 -12.78 -5.68 1.81
C SER A 24 -13.69 -6.87 2.05
N LYS A 25 -14.80 -6.67 2.76
CA LYS A 25 -15.81 -7.73 2.98
C LYS A 25 -16.42 -8.26 1.67
N LYS A 26 -16.39 -7.45 0.60
CA LYS A 26 -16.91 -7.83 -0.73
C LYS A 26 -15.86 -8.49 -1.64
N ALA A 27 -14.57 -8.39 -1.30
CA ALA A 27 -13.51 -8.90 -2.14
C ALA A 27 -13.11 -10.32 -1.69
N LYS A 28 -13.03 -11.25 -2.64
CA LYS A 28 -12.63 -12.64 -2.36
C LYS A 28 -11.18 -12.75 -1.86
N TYR A 29 -10.30 -11.84 -2.30
CA TYR A 29 -8.88 -11.84 -1.95
C TYR A 29 -8.39 -10.43 -1.58
N PRO A 30 -7.40 -10.31 -0.67
CA PRO A 30 -6.70 -9.07 -0.41
C PRO A 30 -5.99 -8.55 -1.68
N THR A 31 -5.80 -7.24 -1.78
CA THR A 31 -5.07 -6.59 -2.89
C THR A 31 -3.90 -5.78 -2.33
N LEU A 32 -2.73 -5.89 -2.96
CA LEU A 32 -1.58 -5.05 -2.65
C LEU A 32 -1.63 -3.78 -3.50
N GLN A 33 -1.38 -2.63 -2.88
CA GLN A 33 -1.49 -1.31 -3.49
C GLN A 33 -0.29 -0.45 -3.13
N VAL A 34 0.13 0.40 -4.06
CA VAL A 34 1.01 1.54 -3.78
C VAL A 34 0.13 2.73 -3.46
N VAL A 35 0.36 3.36 -2.32
CA VAL A 35 -0.39 4.51 -1.86
C VAL A 35 0.56 5.64 -1.50
N GLU A 36 0.09 6.86 -1.65
CA GLU A 36 0.82 8.08 -1.34
C GLU A 36 0.09 8.85 -0.25
N GLY A 37 0.84 9.39 0.71
CA GLY A 37 0.33 10.37 1.65
C GLY A 37 0.35 11.78 1.06
N VAL A 38 -0.79 12.27 0.60
CA VAL A 38 -0.94 13.64 0.09
C VAL A 38 -1.43 14.55 1.21
N ARG A 39 -0.71 15.64 1.49
CA ARG A 39 -1.12 16.63 2.49
C ARG A 39 -2.03 17.68 1.84
N GLU A 40 -3.26 17.76 2.34
CA GLU A 40 -4.22 18.80 2.00
C GLU A 40 -4.43 19.70 3.23
N GLY A 41 -3.68 20.81 3.26
CA GLY A 41 -3.68 21.76 4.38
C GLY A 41 -3.23 21.12 5.71
N LYS A 42 -4.17 21.01 6.66
CA LYS A 42 -3.93 20.39 7.99
C LYS A 42 -4.16 18.88 8.03
N LYS A 43 -4.63 18.26 6.94
CA LYS A 43 -4.97 16.82 6.89
C LYS A 43 -4.04 16.09 5.92
N VAL A 44 -3.75 14.82 6.22
CA VAL A 44 -3.07 13.91 5.30
C VAL A 44 -4.11 12.91 4.79
N LYS A 45 -4.26 12.83 3.47
CA LYS A 45 -5.11 11.84 2.80
C LYS A 45 -4.22 10.79 2.14
N GLN A 46 -4.76 9.57 2.05
CA GLN A 46 -4.12 8.50 1.30
C GLN A 46 -4.67 8.49 -0.12
N ARG A 47 -3.81 8.62 -1.12
CA ARG A 47 -4.15 8.45 -2.54
C ARG A 47 -3.63 7.10 -3.01
N THR A 48 -4.46 6.31 -3.69
CA THR A 48 -3.97 5.08 -4.36
C THR A 48 -3.29 5.46 -5.66
N ILE A 49 -2.04 5.04 -5.81
CA ILE A 49 -1.22 5.30 -7.00
C ILE A 49 -1.29 4.12 -7.96
N ALA A 50 -1.19 2.90 -7.45
CA ALA A 50 -1.24 1.70 -8.26
C ALA A 50 -1.83 0.50 -7.52
N HIS A 51 -2.45 -0.40 -8.27
CA HIS A 51 -2.85 -1.72 -7.82
C HIS A 51 -1.81 -2.73 -8.30
N LEU A 52 -1.07 -3.35 -7.39
CA LEU A 52 -0.01 -4.29 -7.75
C LEU A 52 -0.56 -5.68 -8.08
N GLY A 53 -1.63 -6.10 -7.39
CA GLY A 53 -2.29 -7.38 -7.68
C GLY A 53 -3.02 -7.97 -6.48
N MET A 54 -3.75 -9.05 -6.74
CA MET A 54 -4.45 -9.83 -5.71
C MET A 54 -3.52 -10.85 -5.07
N ILE A 55 -3.67 -11.06 -3.76
CA ILE A 55 -2.92 -12.04 -2.99
C ILE A 55 -3.82 -13.26 -2.80
N LYS A 56 -3.68 -14.28 -3.66
CA LYS A 56 -4.43 -15.54 -3.55
C LYS A 56 -3.68 -16.58 -2.72
N SER A 57 -2.36 -16.43 -2.64
CA SER A 57 -1.43 -17.32 -1.94
C SER A 57 -0.28 -16.55 -1.29
N GLN A 58 0.49 -17.23 -0.44
CA GLN A 58 1.72 -16.66 0.12
C GLN A 58 2.80 -16.39 -0.95
N GLN A 59 2.83 -17.21 -2.01
CA GLN A 59 3.74 -16.99 -3.14
C GLN A 59 3.41 -15.69 -3.89
N ASP A 60 2.13 -15.38 -4.07
CA ASP A 60 1.69 -14.10 -4.65
C ASP A 60 2.16 -12.93 -3.79
N LEU A 61 2.05 -13.04 -2.46
CA LEU A 61 2.50 -12.01 -1.55
C LEU A 61 4.00 -11.73 -1.73
N GLN A 62 4.83 -12.78 -1.77
CA GLN A 62 6.27 -12.61 -1.97
C GLN A 62 6.60 -12.00 -3.33
N ARG A 63 5.94 -12.47 -4.39
CA ARG A 63 6.13 -11.94 -5.76
C ARG A 63 5.76 -10.46 -5.83
N LEU A 64 4.64 -10.07 -5.23
CA LEU A 64 4.15 -8.69 -5.23
C LEU A 64 4.99 -7.78 -4.34
N LYS A 65 5.55 -8.27 -3.22
CA LYS A 65 6.53 -7.54 -2.41
C LYS A 65 7.81 -7.29 -3.20
N ASN A 66 8.38 -8.33 -3.81
CA ASN A 66 9.58 -8.19 -4.64
C ASN A 66 9.36 -7.24 -5.84
N LEU A 67 8.14 -7.16 -6.37
CA LEU A 67 7.77 -6.19 -7.39
C LEU A 67 7.73 -4.77 -6.80
N ALA A 68 7.10 -4.61 -5.64
CA ALA A 68 7.01 -3.34 -4.95
C ALA A 68 8.39 -2.77 -4.59
N ASP A 69 9.29 -3.60 -4.08
CA ASP A 69 10.67 -3.22 -3.73
C ASP A 69 11.50 -2.74 -4.92
N LYS A 70 11.05 -2.99 -6.17
CA LYS A 70 11.69 -2.46 -7.38
C LYS A 70 11.08 -1.14 -7.86
N LEU A 71 9.94 -0.73 -7.30
CA LEU A 71 9.14 0.41 -7.74
C LEU A 71 9.27 1.63 -6.80
N ILE A 72 9.70 1.41 -5.56
CA ILE A 72 9.91 2.42 -4.52
C ILE A 72 11.29 2.23 -3.89
#